data_AF-A0A2D5HFW3-F1
#
_entry.id   AF-A0A2D5HFW3-F1
#
_cell.length_a   1.000
_cell.length_b   1.000
_cell.length_c   1.000
_cell.angle_alpha   90.00
_cell.angle_beta   90.00
_cell.angle_gamma   90.00
#
_symmetry.space_group_name_H-M   'P 1'
#
loop_
_entity.id
_entity.type
_entity.pdbx_description
1 polymer ?
#
loop_
_entity_poly.entity_id
_entity_poly.type
_entity_poly.pdbx_seq_one_letter_code
_entity_poly.pdbx_strand_id
1 'polypeptide(L)'
;MTIRFAAAWGGATPAITRALCPSAPLGAANDNRRTMALHDAACARTRIRATPQHDPHLLSEALRHFGRFGLGAAAQARSEAEQADRRGDREAREHWLAICRHLDRRMATACACAFSREG
;
A
#
# COMPACT_ATOMS: atom_id res chain seq x y z
N MET A 1 44.16 -14.91 -46.27
CA MET A 1 43.44 -16.09 -45.76
C MET A 1 42.04 -15.68 -45.36
N THR A 2 41.03 -16.35 -45.90
CA THR A 2 39.61 -16.01 -45.75
C THR A 2 39.01 -16.79 -44.59
N ILE A 3 38.53 -16.09 -43.57
CA ILE A 3 37.81 -16.72 -42.45
C ILE A 3 36.35 -16.90 -42.89
N ARG A 4 35.88 -18.15 -42.89
CA ARG A 4 34.50 -18.53 -43.25
C ARG A 4 33.65 -18.47 -41.99
N PHE A 5 32.66 -17.58 -41.97
CA PHE A 5 31.63 -17.57 -40.93
C PHE A 5 30.58 -18.65 -41.26
N ALA A 6 30.48 -19.68 -40.41
CA ALA A 6 29.35 -20.59 -40.41
C ALA A 6 28.24 -19.98 -39.55
N ALA A 7 27.14 -19.56 -40.18
CA ALA A 7 25.91 -19.24 -39.46
C ALA A 7 25.32 -20.56 -38.94
N ALA A 8 25.45 -20.82 -37.64
CA ALA A 8 24.71 -21.89 -36.98
C ALA A 8 23.25 -21.42 -36.80
N TRP A 9 22.44 -21.68 -37.82
CA TRP A 9 20.99 -21.65 -37.71
C TRP A 9 20.56 -22.92 -36.97
N GLY A 10 20.10 -22.77 -35.72
CA GLY A 10 19.66 -23.88 -34.87
C GLY A 10 18.96 -23.32 -33.64
N GLY A 11 17.64 -23.27 -33.68
CA GLY A 11 16.80 -22.48 -32.79
C GLY A 11 16.78 -22.92 -31.32
N ALA A 12 16.49 -21.92 -30.48
CA ALA A 12 15.82 -22.05 -29.19
C ALA A 12 16.46 -22.97 -28.13
N THR A 13 17.58 -22.53 -27.55
CA THR A 13 17.85 -22.86 -26.14
C THR A 13 16.75 -22.22 -25.27
N PRO A 14 16.06 -22.97 -24.38
CA PRO A 14 14.93 -22.46 -23.60
C PRO A 14 15.30 -21.28 -22.68
N ALA A 15 16.59 -21.15 -22.34
CA ALA A 15 17.12 -20.03 -21.58
C ALA A 15 17.05 -18.70 -22.37
N ILE A 16 17.42 -18.71 -23.64
CA ILE A 16 17.38 -17.51 -24.50
C ILE A 16 15.94 -17.21 -24.93
N THR A 17 15.11 -18.22 -25.18
CA THR A 17 13.67 -18.01 -25.44
C THR A 17 12.98 -17.36 -24.25
N ARG A 18 13.29 -17.73 -22.99
CA ARG A 18 12.75 -17.02 -21.82
C ARG A 18 13.29 -15.60 -21.65
N ALA A 19 14.52 -15.34 -22.08
CA ALA A 19 15.13 -14.01 -22.01
C ALA A 19 14.60 -13.05 -23.10
N LEU A 20 14.23 -13.59 -24.27
CA LEU A 20 13.71 -12.83 -25.41
C LEU A 20 12.18 -12.87 -25.52
N CYS A 21 11.51 -13.78 -24.81
CA CYS A 21 10.09 -13.61 -24.51
C CYS A 21 9.98 -12.25 -23.83
N PRO A 22 9.22 -11.29 -24.40
CA PRO A 22 8.95 -10.04 -23.73
C PRO A 22 8.17 -10.44 -22.49
N SER A 23 8.88 -10.57 -21.38
CA SER A 23 8.29 -10.47 -20.06
C SER A 23 7.57 -9.14 -20.13
N ALA A 24 6.25 -9.20 -20.28
CA ALA A 24 5.38 -8.04 -20.35
C ALA A 24 5.91 -7.05 -19.31
N PRO A 25 6.16 -5.78 -19.66
CA PRO A 25 6.80 -4.85 -18.74
C PRO A 25 6.04 -4.96 -17.44
N LEU A 26 6.69 -5.55 -16.44
CA LEU A 26 6.23 -5.45 -15.07
C LEU A 26 6.20 -3.94 -14.91
N GLY A 27 5.00 -3.38 -14.73
CA GLY A 27 4.84 -1.93 -14.63
C GLY A 27 5.86 -1.39 -13.65
N ALA A 28 6.18 -0.09 -13.74
CA ALA A 28 7.02 0.55 -12.74
C ALA A 28 6.53 0.08 -11.35
N ALA A 29 7.41 -0.12 -10.37
CA ALA A 29 7.00 -0.70 -9.08
C ALA A 29 5.84 0.05 -8.38
N ASN A 30 5.49 1.24 -8.89
CA ASN A 30 4.35 2.09 -8.50
C ASN A 30 3.06 1.89 -9.33
N ASP A 31 3.07 1.13 -10.42
CA ASP A 31 1.93 0.83 -11.29
C ASP A 31 1.04 -0.29 -10.72
N ASN A 32 0.76 -0.24 -9.42
CA ASN A 32 -0.13 -1.18 -8.69
C ASN A 32 -1.55 -1.26 -9.27
N ARG A 33 -1.88 -0.42 -10.26
CA ARG A 33 -3.15 -0.43 -10.97
C ARG A 33 -3.24 -1.53 -12.03
N ARG A 34 -2.11 -1.95 -12.64
CA ARG A 34 -2.12 -2.86 -13.80
C ARG A 34 -2.10 -4.34 -13.42
N THR A 35 -1.47 -4.68 -12.30
CA THR A 35 -1.50 -6.04 -11.71
C THR A 35 -2.90 -6.43 -11.20
N MET A 36 -3.76 -5.46 -10.88
CA MET A 36 -5.17 -5.71 -10.55
C MET A 36 -6.03 -5.92 -11.81
N ALA A 37 -5.77 -5.17 -12.89
CA ALA A 37 -6.59 -5.21 -14.11
C ALA A 37 -6.56 -6.55 -14.87
N LEU A 38 -5.47 -7.32 -14.78
CA LEU A 38 -5.40 -8.67 -15.37
C LEU A 38 -6.05 -9.75 -14.47
N HIS A 39 -6.22 -9.48 -13.17
CA HIS A 39 -7.00 -10.32 -12.26
C HIS A 39 -8.51 -10.03 -12.35
N ASP A 40 -8.90 -8.89 -12.94
CA ASP A 40 -10.27 -8.35 -12.92
C ASP A 40 -11.23 -8.94 -13.96
N ALA A 41 -10.77 -9.74 -14.93
CA ALA A 41 -11.72 -10.41 -15.85
C ALA A 41 -12.64 -11.42 -15.12
N ALA A 42 -12.20 -11.94 -13.97
CA ALA A 42 -13.01 -12.82 -13.12
C ALA A 42 -13.70 -12.09 -11.95
N CYS A 43 -13.32 -10.84 -11.62
CA CYS A 43 -13.80 -10.12 -10.44
C CYS A 43 -14.71 -8.91 -10.73
N ALA A 44 -15.22 -8.79 -11.96
CA ALA A 44 -16.20 -7.76 -12.37
C ALA A 44 -17.55 -7.77 -11.59
N ARG A 45 -17.71 -8.59 -10.54
CA ARG A 45 -18.89 -8.61 -9.65
C ARG A 45 -18.62 -8.21 -8.21
N THR A 46 -17.36 -8.13 -7.76
CA THR A 46 -17.07 -7.63 -6.42
C THR A 46 -16.79 -6.14 -6.52
N ARG A 47 -17.88 -5.37 -6.39
CA ARG A 47 -17.91 -3.92 -6.20
C ARG A 47 -16.55 -3.38 -5.76
N ILE A 48 -16.00 -2.43 -6.51
CA ILE A 48 -15.17 -1.38 -5.93
C ILE A 48 -16.00 -0.85 -4.76
N ARG A 49 -15.69 -1.31 -3.55
CA ARG A 49 -16.27 -0.76 -2.34
C ARG A 49 -15.89 0.70 -2.42
N ALA A 50 -16.89 1.56 -2.60
CA ALA A 50 -16.71 2.99 -2.60
C ALA A 50 -15.69 3.29 -1.50
N THR A 51 -14.57 3.91 -1.87
CA THR A 51 -13.62 4.42 -0.89
C THR A 51 -14.47 5.14 0.15
N PRO A 52 -14.39 4.79 1.44
CA PRO A 52 -15.11 5.54 2.46
C PRO A 52 -14.76 7.00 2.18
N GLN A 53 -15.79 7.84 2.03
CA GLN A 53 -15.66 9.27 1.75
C GLN A 53 -14.54 9.77 2.64
N HIS A 54 -13.36 10.01 2.06
CA HIS A 54 -12.22 10.48 2.82
C HIS A 54 -12.63 11.86 3.25
N ASP A 55 -12.83 12.06 4.55
CA ASP A 55 -13.05 13.40 5.06
C ASP A 55 -11.80 14.21 4.67
N PRO A 56 -11.93 15.17 3.74
CA PRO A 56 -10.79 15.94 3.27
C PRO A 56 -10.14 16.71 4.41
N HIS A 57 -10.89 17.01 5.48
CA HIS A 57 -10.40 17.67 6.66
C HIS A 57 -9.44 16.76 7.43
N LEU A 58 -9.84 15.51 7.72
CA LEU A 58 -8.97 14.53 8.39
C LEU A 58 -7.72 14.19 7.59
N LEU A 59 -7.84 14.11 6.26
CA LEU A 59 -6.68 13.90 5.40
C LEU A 59 -5.72 15.10 5.49
N SER A 60 -6.25 16.32 5.45
CA SER A 60 -5.42 17.53 5.56
C SER A 60 -4.69 17.61 6.90
N GLU A 61 -5.34 17.21 8.00
CA GLU A 61 -4.74 17.15 9.32
C GLU A 61 -3.69 16.05 9.43
N ALA A 62 -3.95 14.87 8.88
CA ALA A 62 -2.97 13.79 8.82
C ALA A 62 -1.71 14.22 8.04
N LEU A 63 -1.88 14.93 6.92
CA LEU A 63 -0.76 15.46 6.14
C LEU A 63 -0.01 16.59 6.87
N ARG A 64 -0.70 17.47 7.60
CA ARG A 64 -0.06 18.46 8.47
C ARG A 64 0.74 17.79 9.59
N HIS A 65 0.16 16.75 10.20
CA HIS A 65 0.82 15.97 11.24
C HIS A 65 2.06 15.25 10.70
N PHE A 66 1.96 14.68 9.51
CA PHE A 66 3.10 14.12 8.79
C PHE A 66 4.16 15.17 8.47
N GLY A 67 3.76 16.36 8.01
CA GLY A 67 4.70 17.46 7.76
C GLY A 67 5.46 17.92 9.01
N ARG A 68 4.84 17.82 10.19
CA ARG A 68 5.46 18.21 11.47
C ARG A 68 6.39 17.15 12.04
N PHE A 69 6.01 15.87 11.98
CA PHE A 69 6.70 14.77 12.68
C PHE A 69 7.41 13.78 11.74
N GLY A 70 7.23 13.90 10.43
CA GLY A 70 7.81 13.02 9.42
C GLY A 70 7.38 11.56 9.59
N LEU A 71 8.33 10.63 9.44
CA LEU A 71 8.07 9.18 9.58
C LEU A 71 7.58 8.78 10.98
N GLY A 72 7.85 9.61 12.00
CA GLY A 72 7.36 9.40 13.37
C GLY A 72 5.89 9.77 13.59
N ALA A 73 5.22 10.39 12.62
CA ALA A 73 3.87 10.91 12.78
C ALA A 73 2.83 9.85 13.18
N ALA A 74 2.94 8.64 12.64
CA ALA A 74 2.01 7.57 12.98
C ALA A 74 2.21 7.10 14.45
N ALA A 75 3.46 7.03 14.92
CA ALA A 75 3.77 6.67 16.30
C ALA A 75 3.28 7.76 17.27
N GLN A 76 3.43 9.03 16.91
CA GLN A 76 2.91 10.15 17.70
C GLN A 76 1.38 10.09 17.80
N ALA A 77 0.67 9.90 16.68
CA ALA A 77 -0.78 9.76 16.67
C ALA A 77 -1.25 8.58 17.55
N ARG A 78 -0.51 7.46 17.56
CA ARG A 78 -0.77 6.35 18.50
C ARG A 78 -0.63 6.79 19.96
N SER A 79 0.46 7.48 20.31
CA SER A 79 0.67 7.94 21.69
C SER A 79 -0.39 8.94 22.16
N GLU A 80 -0.91 9.79 21.26
CA GLU A 80 -2.03 10.67 21.57
C GLU A 80 -3.34 9.87 21.75
N ALA A 81 -3.57 8.82 20.95
CA ALA A 81 -4.72 7.93 21.14
C ALA A 81 -4.69 7.21 22.49
N GLU A 82 -3.52 6.71 22.92
CA GLU A 82 -3.31 6.09 24.23
C GLU A 82 -3.48 7.10 25.39
N GLN A 83 -3.11 8.37 25.17
CA GLN A 83 -3.38 9.44 26.14
C GLN A 83 -4.86 9.78 26.26
N ALA A 84 -5.57 9.86 25.13
CA ALA A 84 -7.01 10.10 25.09
C ALA A 84 -7.77 8.97 25.78
N ASP A 85 -7.36 7.72 25.55
CA ASP A 85 -7.94 6.55 26.21
C ASP A 85 -7.74 6.58 27.74
N ARG A 86 -6.53 6.92 28.21
CA ARG A 86 -6.27 7.13 29.64
C ARG A 86 -7.09 8.25 30.27
N ARG A 87 -7.51 9.25 29.47
CA ARG A 87 -8.40 10.34 29.92
C ARG A 87 -9.90 9.96 29.83
N GLY A 88 -10.23 8.81 29.25
CA GLY A 88 -11.61 8.39 28.99
C GLY A 88 -12.27 9.11 27.82
N ASP A 89 -11.51 9.86 27.01
CA ASP A 89 -12.03 10.61 25.87
C ASP A 89 -12.09 9.73 24.62
N ARG A 90 -13.28 9.19 24.37
CA ARG A 90 -13.54 8.31 23.22
C ARG A 90 -13.47 9.05 21.89
N GLU A 91 -13.89 10.31 21.84
CA GLU A 91 -13.93 11.10 20.61
C GLU A 91 -12.51 11.45 20.17
N ALA A 92 -11.69 11.95 21.10
CA ALA A 92 -10.29 12.22 20.81
C ALA A 92 -9.53 10.94 20.42
N ARG A 93 -9.80 9.82 21.07
CA ARG A 93 -9.20 8.53 20.71
C ARG A 93 -9.57 8.10 19.29
N GLU A 94 -10.84 8.19 18.91
CA GLU A 94 -11.31 7.84 17.57
C GLU A 94 -10.70 8.76 16.51
N HIS A 95 -10.58 10.05 16.80
CA HIS A 95 -9.91 11.03 15.94
C HIS A 95 -8.43 10.67 15.69
N TRP A 96 -7.66 10.40 16.75
CA TRP A 96 -6.25 10.02 16.60
C TRP A 96 -6.07 8.67 15.89
N LEU A 97 -6.99 7.72 16.10
CA LEU A 97 -7.01 6.46 15.34
C LEU A 97 -7.34 6.66 13.86
N ALA A 98 -8.19 7.63 13.52
CA ALA A 98 -8.49 7.99 12.13
C ALA A 98 -7.27 8.60 11.43
N ILE A 99 -6.56 9.52 12.08
CA ILE A 99 -5.28 10.07 11.60
C ILE A 99 -4.25 8.96 11.43
N CYS A 100 -4.11 8.09 12.44
CA CYS A 100 -3.19 6.96 12.40
C CYS A 100 -3.56 6.00 11.24
N ARG A 101 -4.85 5.78 10.95
CA ARG A 101 -5.30 4.97 9.79
C ARG A 101 -4.87 5.53 8.44
N HIS A 102 -4.83 6.86 8.28
CA HIS A 102 -4.37 7.49 7.04
C HIS A 102 -2.86 7.34 6.84
N LEU A 103 -2.08 7.25 7.91
CA LEU A 103 -0.62 7.13 7.86
C LEU A 103 -0.15 5.67 7.89
N ASP A 104 -0.69 4.86 8.79
CA ASP A 104 -0.40 3.43 8.97
C ASP A 104 -1.67 2.67 9.39
N ARG A 105 -2.28 2.01 8.42
CA ARG A 105 -3.48 1.19 8.63
C ARG A 105 -3.23 0.00 9.57
N ARG A 106 -2.04 -0.63 9.52
CA ARG A 106 -1.76 -1.83 10.32
C ARG A 106 -1.62 -1.47 11.79
N MET A 107 -0.91 -0.39 12.09
CA MET A 107 -0.75 0.10 13.45
C MET A 107 -2.09 0.54 14.03
N ALA A 108 -2.92 1.27 13.27
CA ALA A 108 -4.23 1.70 13.75
C ALA A 108 -5.17 0.51 14.05
N THR A 109 -5.12 -0.57 13.26
CA THR A 109 -5.86 -1.80 13.57
C THR A 109 -5.34 -2.48 14.83
N ALA A 110 -4.01 -2.56 15.02
CA ALA A 110 -3.42 -3.13 16.22
C ALA A 110 -3.82 -2.35 17.49
N CYS A 111 -3.81 -1.02 17.43
CA CYS A 111 -4.27 -0.17 18.53
C CYS A 111 -5.76 -0.36 18.82
N ALA A 112 -6.61 -0.39 17.78
CA ALA A 112 -8.04 -0.64 17.97
C ALA A 112 -8.30 -2.00 18.66
N CYS A 113 -7.58 -3.06 18.27
CA CYS A 113 -7.64 -4.37 18.93
C CYS A 113 -7.06 -4.38 20.35
N ALA A 114 -6.13 -3.47 20.69
CA ALA A 114 -5.64 -3.31 22.05
C ALA A 114 -6.71 -2.65 22.93
N PHE A 115 -7.28 -1.53 22.49
CA PHE A 115 -8.33 -0.83 23.23
C PHE A 115 -9.59 -1.68 23.45
N SER A 116 -9.98 -2.52 22.48
CA SER A 116 -11.10 -3.46 22.67
C SER A 116 -10.83 -4.59 23.67
N ARG A 117 -9.57 -4.80 24.10
CA ARG A 117 -9.21 -5.78 25.14
C ARG A 117 -9.11 -5.17 26.53
N GLU A 118 -9.00 -3.85 26.62
CA GLU A 118 -8.77 -3.11 27.88
C GLU A 118 -10.07 -2.53 28.49
N GLY A 119 -11.17 -2.47 27.72
CA GLY A 119 -12.51 -2.09 28.18
C GLY A 119 -13.42 -3.28 28.43
#